data_AF-A0A3B4XBF9-F1
#
_entry.id   AF-A0A3B4XBF9-F1
#
_cell.length_a   1.000
_cell.length_b   1.000
_cell.length_c   1.000
_cell.angle_alpha   90.00
_cell.angle_beta   90.00
_cell.angle_gamma   90.00
#
_symmetry.space_group_name_H-M   'P 1'
#
loop_
_entity.id
_entity.type
_entity.pdbx_description
1 polymer ?
#
loop_
_entity_poly.entity_id
_entity_poly.type
_entity_poly.pdbx_seq_one_letter_code
_entity_poly.pdbx_strand_id
1 'polypeptide(L)'
;MQGLMWSLCAVLCLSQWEESYCRSSREARRTKEPSLHRSKRAPQDPDAKKCSYTFLVPEQRITGPICASTTGPEPDKDRVTRMDIADVREVLNKQRREIETLQLVVDVDGNLVNEMKLLRKESRNMNSRVTQLYMQLLHEIIRKRDNSLELAQLENRVLNVTSEMMRLASRYKELEARFATMAGVVNNQSILISALEDQCLRMGRSELPAVPPLVQVVPQNIPVNNRFTNEIQRDNNNRAFPRGSRMDSPTANPFGINPPPPQGTLTSDGPFRDCYQVRKAGHTTSGMYLLKTDGSDRLIQAWCEHGLDNGGWTVLQRRRDGSVNFFRNWENYKRGFGNIDGEHWLGLDNIYNLGKQGDYKMMIELEDWTGKKVYAEYSSFHLEPESEGYRLRLGTYQGNAGDSFSSHNGKQFTTLDRDKDAFSGNCAHFHKGGWWYNACGQTNLNGVWYSGGVYRSKFQDGIFWADYGGGFYSLKSVRLMIRPID
;
A
#
# COMPACT_ATOMS: atom_id res chain seq x y z
N MET A 1 -69.41 8.78 25.12
CA MET A 1 -68.35 8.31 24.20
C MET A 1 -67.08 9.05 24.59
N GLN A 2 -66.21 8.46 25.42
CA GLN A 2 -65.00 7.66 25.06
C GLN A 2 -64.05 8.44 24.12
N GLY A 3 -62.77 8.66 24.41
CA GLY A 3 -61.93 8.27 25.55
C GLY A 3 -60.49 8.80 25.43
N LEU A 4 -59.80 8.78 26.58
CA LEU A 4 -58.37 8.54 26.83
C LEU A 4 -57.30 9.00 25.83
N MET A 5 -56.39 9.88 26.29
CA MET A 5 -54.94 9.68 26.19
C MET A 5 -54.22 10.41 27.32
N TRP A 6 -53.41 9.65 28.06
CA TRP A 6 -52.56 10.10 29.16
C TRP A 6 -51.23 10.65 28.64
N SER A 7 -50.78 11.73 29.26
CA SER A 7 -49.45 12.34 29.13
C SER A 7 -48.86 12.59 30.51
N LEU A 8 -47.60 12.14 30.67
CA LEU A 8 -46.49 12.79 31.36
C LEU A 8 -46.48 12.97 32.90
N CYS A 9 -45.27 12.64 33.43
CA CYS A 9 -44.52 13.16 34.60
C CYS A 9 -44.24 12.07 35.65
N ALA A 10 -43.04 11.88 36.21
CA ALA A 10 -41.72 12.49 36.03
C ALA A 10 -40.66 11.58 36.71
N VAL A 11 -39.57 11.31 36.01
CA VAL A 11 -38.14 11.47 36.41
C VAL A 11 -37.71 11.22 37.88
N LEU A 12 -36.86 10.19 38.03
CA LEU A 12 -35.65 10.00 38.88
C LEU A 12 -35.74 10.04 40.43
N CYS A 13 -35.40 8.91 41.08
CA CYS A 13 -34.15 8.78 41.87
C CYS A 13 -33.89 7.35 42.39
N LEU A 14 -32.70 6.84 42.05
CA LEU A 14 -31.75 6.01 42.81
C LEU A 14 -32.17 4.95 43.85
N SER A 15 -31.61 3.76 43.62
CA SER A 15 -30.78 2.95 44.53
C SER A 15 -31.34 1.62 45.09
N GLN A 16 -30.59 0.58 44.71
CA GLN A 16 -30.14 -0.58 45.49
C GLN A 16 -31.19 -1.55 46.07
N TRP A 17 -31.18 -2.75 45.48
CA TRP A 17 -31.69 -3.97 46.08
C TRP A 17 -30.49 -4.81 46.57
N GLU A 18 -30.50 -5.06 47.88
CA GLU A 18 -29.69 -6.05 48.59
C GLU A 18 -30.51 -7.33 48.85
N GLU A 19 -29.78 -8.46 48.85
CA GLU A 19 -29.96 -9.71 49.62
C GLU A 19 -31.29 -10.49 49.52
N SER A 20 -31.32 -11.69 48.93
CA SER A 20 -30.83 -13.00 49.46
C SER A 20 -31.60 -13.51 50.69
N TYR A 21 -32.42 -14.58 50.53
CA TYR A 21 -32.15 -15.94 51.09
C TYR A 21 -33.29 -16.96 50.84
N CYS A 22 -32.88 -18.13 50.34
CA CYS A 22 -33.36 -19.54 50.45
C CYS A 22 -34.86 -19.94 50.55
N ARG A 23 -35.29 -20.87 49.66
CA ARG A 23 -35.37 -22.34 49.93
C ARG A 23 -35.81 -23.20 48.72
N SER A 24 -34.98 -24.22 48.44
CA SER A 24 -35.26 -25.64 48.10
C SER A 24 -36.02 -26.09 46.82
N SER A 25 -35.30 -26.97 46.09
CA SER A 25 -35.73 -28.21 45.41
C SER A 25 -36.38 -28.14 44.01
N ARG A 26 -35.64 -28.57 42.98
CA ARG A 26 -35.81 -29.88 42.31
C ARG A 26 -34.82 -30.08 41.14
N GLU A 27 -34.30 -31.29 41.10
CA GLU A 27 -33.65 -32.07 40.02
C GLU A 27 -33.44 -31.44 38.63
N ALA A 28 -32.20 -31.48 38.12
CA ALA A 28 -31.92 -31.92 36.75
C ALA A 28 -30.43 -32.26 36.51
N ARG A 29 -30.26 -33.48 36.01
CA ARG A 29 -29.13 -34.20 35.39
C ARG A 29 -27.88 -33.41 34.93
N ARG A 30 -26.74 -34.01 35.31
CA ARG A 30 -25.38 -33.94 34.74
C ARG A 30 -25.33 -33.95 33.21
N THR A 31 -24.49 -33.09 32.66
CA THR A 31 -23.41 -33.41 31.69
C THR A 31 -22.43 -32.22 31.65
N LYS A 32 -21.15 -32.43 32.00
CA LYS A 32 -20.07 -31.44 31.89
C LYS A 32 -18.91 -32.08 31.15
N GLU A 33 -18.58 -31.55 29.97
CA GLU A 33 -17.25 -31.65 29.36
C GLU A 33 -16.29 -30.68 30.08
N PRO A 34 -15.00 -31.02 30.24
CA PRO A 34 -14.05 -30.16 30.92
C PRO A 34 -13.32 -29.21 29.95
N SER A 35 -13.39 -27.92 30.24
CA SER A 35 -12.56 -26.87 29.65
C SER A 35 -11.13 -26.92 30.22
N LEU A 36 -10.14 -26.91 29.33
CA LEU A 36 -8.72 -26.79 29.66
C LEU A 36 -8.36 -25.32 29.94
N HIS A 37 -8.16 -24.98 31.21
CA HIS A 37 -7.49 -23.73 31.59
C HIS A 37 -5.97 -23.90 31.52
N ARG A 38 -5.33 -23.16 30.61
CA ARG A 38 -3.88 -22.99 30.51
C ARG A 38 -3.48 -21.74 31.30
N SER A 39 -2.83 -21.91 32.46
CA SER A 39 -2.19 -20.82 33.21
C SER A 39 -0.70 -20.71 32.86
N LYS A 40 -0.18 -19.47 32.97
CA LYS A 40 1.14 -19.00 32.51
C LYS A 40 2.29 -19.51 33.40
N ARG A 41 3.46 -19.74 32.79
CA ARG A 41 4.74 -20.07 33.45
C ARG A 41 5.34 -18.85 34.18
N ALA A 42 5.81 -19.06 35.40
CA ALA A 42 6.73 -18.20 36.15
C ALA A 42 8.20 -18.48 35.76
N PRO A 43 9.16 -17.58 36.07
CA PRO A 43 10.53 -17.63 35.55
C PRO A 43 11.43 -18.63 36.32
N GLN A 44 12.50 -19.07 35.66
CA GLN A 44 13.47 -20.06 36.13
C GLN A 44 14.39 -19.50 37.23
N ASP A 45 14.56 -20.30 38.29
CA ASP A 45 15.55 -20.12 39.36
C ASP A 45 16.83 -20.94 39.04
N PRO A 46 18.07 -20.43 39.22
CA PRO A 46 19.28 -21.07 38.66
C PRO A 46 19.92 -22.19 39.52
N ASP A 47 19.40 -22.54 40.69
CA ASP A 47 20.12 -23.43 41.65
C ASP A 47 19.34 -24.69 42.08
N ALA A 48 18.77 -25.44 41.13
CA ALA A 48 18.17 -26.74 41.43
C ALA A 48 19.24 -27.85 41.58
N LYS A 49 19.71 -28.06 42.82
CA LYS A 49 20.50 -29.24 43.21
C LYS A 49 19.76 -30.53 42.83
N LYS A 50 20.44 -31.43 42.11
CA LYS A 50 19.94 -32.78 41.75
C LYS A 50 19.68 -33.59 43.02
N CYS A 51 18.42 -34.00 43.24
CA CYS A 51 18.09 -35.00 44.24
C CYS A 51 18.39 -36.41 43.69
N SER A 52 19.27 -37.17 44.37
CA SER A 52 19.41 -38.62 44.20
C SER A 52 18.58 -39.32 45.28
N TYR A 53 17.81 -40.35 44.90
CA TYR A 53 17.04 -41.17 45.83
C TYR A 53 17.65 -42.58 45.91
N THR A 54 17.83 -43.10 47.12
CA THR A 54 18.29 -44.47 47.40
C THR A 54 17.15 -45.22 48.08
N PHE A 55 16.70 -46.32 47.50
CA PHE A 55 15.71 -47.21 48.13
C PHE A 55 16.41 -48.13 49.13
N LEU A 56 16.00 -48.07 50.39
CA LEU A 56 16.34 -49.08 51.40
C LEU A 56 15.21 -50.11 51.45
N VAL A 57 15.51 -51.34 51.03
CA VAL A 57 14.59 -52.49 51.14
C VAL A 57 14.68 -53.03 52.58
N PRO A 58 13.57 -53.19 53.32
CA PRO A 58 13.61 -53.78 54.64
C PRO A 58 13.85 -55.29 54.56
N GLU A 59 14.81 -55.83 55.31
CA GLU A 59 14.89 -57.26 55.59
C GLU A 59 13.64 -57.67 56.39
N GLN A 60 12.71 -58.40 55.77
CA GLN A 60 11.67 -59.10 56.50
C GLN A 60 12.28 -60.33 57.17
N ARG A 61 12.55 -60.24 58.47
CA ARG A 61 12.87 -61.42 59.30
C ARG A 61 11.58 -62.14 59.64
N ILE A 62 11.43 -63.36 59.13
CA ILE A 62 10.34 -64.27 59.49
C ILE A 62 10.58 -64.71 60.94
N THR A 63 9.85 -64.14 61.90
CA THR A 63 9.75 -64.64 63.28
C THR A 63 8.41 -65.32 63.47
N GLY A 64 8.40 -66.64 63.31
CA GLY A 64 7.29 -67.54 63.64
C GLY A 64 7.77 -68.99 63.57
N PRO A 65 7.32 -69.89 64.46
CA PRO A 65 7.78 -71.28 64.46
C PRO A 65 7.34 -72.00 63.18
N ILE A 66 8.31 -72.55 62.45
CA ILE A 66 8.11 -73.40 61.29
C ILE A 66 7.82 -74.81 61.78
N CYS A 67 6.58 -75.28 61.64
CA CYS A 67 6.24 -76.67 61.91
C CYS A 67 6.66 -77.55 60.72
N ALA A 68 7.80 -78.23 60.84
CA ALA A 68 8.17 -79.34 59.98
C ALA A 68 7.88 -80.66 60.70
N SER A 69 6.84 -81.38 60.25
CA SER A 69 6.57 -82.74 60.72
C SER A 69 7.49 -83.71 59.99
N THR A 70 8.57 -84.13 60.64
CA THR A 70 9.47 -85.20 60.17
C THR A 70 9.09 -86.52 60.84
N THR A 71 8.30 -87.36 60.15
CA THR A 71 8.16 -88.79 60.47
C THR A 71 7.99 -89.64 59.21
N GLY A 72 9.12 -89.90 58.53
CA GLY A 72 9.44 -91.12 57.77
C GLY A 72 8.95 -91.28 56.32
N PRO A 73 9.61 -92.12 55.50
CA PRO A 73 11.03 -92.38 55.33
C PRO A 73 11.56 -91.86 53.96
N GLU A 74 12.81 -91.39 53.91
CA GLU A 74 13.59 -91.31 52.67
C GLU A 74 13.84 -92.74 52.13
N PRO A 75 13.90 -92.98 50.80
CA PRO A 75 14.71 -92.19 49.87
C PRO A 75 14.02 -91.80 48.53
N ASP A 76 14.40 -90.66 47.96
CA ASP A 76 14.90 -90.57 46.56
C ASP A 76 15.41 -89.14 46.26
N LYS A 77 16.65 -88.85 46.66
CA LYS A 77 17.40 -87.65 46.26
C LYS A 77 17.93 -87.80 44.84
N ASP A 78 17.06 -87.69 43.84
CA ASP A 78 17.37 -87.20 42.47
C ASP A 78 16.21 -87.47 41.49
N ARG A 79 15.01 -86.99 41.81
CA ARG A 79 13.97 -86.85 40.79
C ARG A 79 13.63 -85.40 40.59
N VAL A 80 14.51 -84.72 39.85
CA VAL A 80 14.04 -83.66 38.96
C VAL A 80 12.97 -84.30 38.08
N THR A 81 11.70 -84.05 38.36
CA THR A 81 10.66 -84.69 37.56
C THR A 81 10.69 -84.07 36.18
N ARG A 82 10.29 -84.86 35.17
CA ARG A 82 10.21 -84.38 33.79
C ARG A 82 9.31 -83.14 33.67
N MET A 83 8.38 -82.98 34.61
CA MET A 83 7.50 -81.83 34.74
C MET A 83 8.25 -80.58 35.23
N ASP A 84 9.11 -80.70 36.25
CA ASP A 84 9.89 -79.56 36.75
C ASP A 84 10.85 -78.99 35.67
N ILE A 85 11.49 -79.86 34.88
CA ILE A 85 12.32 -79.42 33.73
C ILE A 85 11.45 -78.79 32.64
N ALA A 86 10.25 -79.33 32.41
CA ALA A 86 9.33 -78.78 31.41
C ALA A 86 8.86 -77.37 31.81
N ASP A 87 8.52 -77.16 33.07
CA ASP A 87 8.07 -75.88 33.60
C ASP A 87 9.17 -74.81 33.53
N VAL A 88 10.41 -75.15 33.94
CA VAL A 88 11.55 -74.22 33.81
C VAL A 88 11.85 -73.92 32.35
N ARG A 89 11.74 -74.91 31.45
CA ARG A 89 11.94 -74.72 30.02
C ARG A 89 10.85 -73.85 29.41
N GLU A 90 9.62 -73.95 29.90
CA GLU A 90 8.51 -73.10 29.49
C GLU A 90 8.70 -71.65 29.94
N VAL A 91 9.13 -71.43 31.19
CA VAL A 91 9.46 -70.09 31.70
C VAL A 91 10.63 -69.47 30.94
N LEU A 92 11.71 -70.22 30.68
CA LEU A 92 12.85 -69.74 29.89
C LEU A 92 12.46 -69.42 28.45
N ASN A 93 11.61 -70.24 27.83
CA ASN A 93 11.10 -69.97 26.49
C ASN A 93 10.21 -68.72 26.47
N LYS A 94 9.42 -68.49 27.52
CA LYS A 94 8.62 -67.28 27.67
C LYS A 94 9.50 -66.04 27.83
N GLN A 95 10.50 -66.08 28.71
CA GLN A 95 11.44 -64.97 28.90
C GLN A 95 12.27 -64.69 27.64
N ARG A 96 12.69 -65.71 26.90
CA ARG A 96 13.38 -65.54 25.62
C ARG A 96 12.52 -64.77 24.60
N ARG A 97 11.25 -65.13 24.47
CA ARG A 97 10.31 -64.43 23.57
C ARG A 97 10.10 -62.98 24.01
N GLU A 98 9.97 -62.73 25.32
CA GLU A 98 9.85 -61.37 25.86
C GLU A 98 11.09 -60.53 25.55
N ILE A 99 12.30 -61.09 25.72
CA ILE A 99 13.56 -60.40 25.38
C ILE A 99 13.65 -60.11 23.88
N GLU A 100 13.29 -61.05 23.02
CA GLU A 100 13.28 -60.86 21.57
C GLU A 100 12.28 -59.76 21.15
N THR A 101 11.11 -59.70 21.78
CA THR A 101 10.14 -58.61 21.53
C THR A 101 10.66 -57.25 22.02
N LEU A 102 11.33 -57.21 23.16
CA LEU A 102 11.90 -55.97 23.70
C LEU A 102 13.07 -55.45 22.86
N GLN A 103 13.92 -56.33 22.33
CA GLN A 103 15.01 -55.95 21.41
C GLN A 103 14.47 -55.27 20.15
N LEU A 104 13.38 -55.79 19.58
CA LEU A 104 12.75 -55.22 18.39
C LEU A 104 12.22 -53.79 18.65
N VAL A 105 11.67 -53.54 19.84
CA VAL A 105 11.20 -52.20 20.24
C VAL A 105 12.38 -51.24 20.43
N VAL A 106 13.47 -51.68 21.05
CA VAL A 106 14.66 -50.86 21.27
C VAL A 106 15.35 -50.46 19.95
N ASP A 107 15.38 -51.34 18.95
CA ASP A 107 15.94 -51.03 17.63
C ASP A 107 15.08 -50.01 16.87
N VAL A 108 13.75 -50.12 16.96
CA VAL A 108 12.82 -49.13 16.37
C VAL A 108 12.99 -47.77 17.04
N ASP A 109 13.12 -47.73 18.37
CA ASP A 109 13.36 -46.48 19.12
C ASP A 109 14.74 -45.88 18.79
N GLY A 110 15.76 -46.70 18.57
CA GLY A 110 17.08 -46.25 18.14
C GLY A 110 17.06 -45.55 16.78
N ASN A 111 16.33 -46.12 15.82
CA ASN A 111 16.15 -45.53 14.49
C ASN A 111 15.37 -44.21 14.56
N LEU A 112 14.28 -44.16 15.35
CA LEU A 112 13.50 -42.95 15.56
C LEU A 112 14.32 -41.81 16.18
N VAL A 113 15.21 -42.12 17.13
CA VAL A 113 16.11 -41.14 17.74
C VAL A 113 17.11 -40.58 16.72
N ASN A 114 17.61 -41.40 15.80
CA ASN A 114 18.54 -40.96 14.75
C ASN A 114 17.84 -40.06 13.71
N GLU A 115 16.63 -40.43 13.28
CA GLU A 115 15.80 -39.56 12.44
C GLU A 115 15.50 -38.23 13.13
N MET A 116 15.15 -38.25 14.42
CA MET A 116 14.88 -37.04 15.18
C MET A 116 16.12 -36.13 15.31
N LYS A 117 17.32 -36.71 15.44
CA LYS A 117 18.58 -35.96 15.42
C LYS A 117 18.83 -35.31 14.06
N LEU A 118 18.55 -36.03 12.97
CA LEU A 118 18.70 -35.51 11.61
C LEU A 118 17.74 -34.34 11.36
N LEU A 119 16.45 -34.52 11.71
CA LEU A 119 15.43 -33.47 11.59
C LEU A 119 15.76 -32.23 12.44
N ARG A 120 16.31 -32.40 13.64
CA ARG A 120 16.79 -31.26 14.45
C ARG A 120 17.95 -30.51 13.80
N LYS A 121 18.88 -31.23 13.16
CA LYS A 121 20.00 -30.62 12.43
C LYS A 121 19.51 -29.85 11.20
N GLU A 122 18.57 -30.44 10.46
CA GLU A 122 17.94 -29.80 9.31
C GLU A 122 17.11 -28.58 9.72
N SER A 123 16.34 -28.67 10.81
CA SER A 123 15.59 -27.53 11.37
C SER A 123 16.51 -26.37 11.76
N ARG A 124 17.66 -26.64 12.38
CA ARG A 124 18.65 -25.60 12.70
C ARG A 124 19.23 -24.96 11.43
N ASN A 125 19.55 -25.76 10.42
CA ASN A 125 20.02 -25.25 9.13
C ASN A 125 18.93 -24.38 8.46
N MET A 126 17.70 -24.88 8.39
CA MET A 126 16.58 -24.14 7.82
C MET A 126 16.30 -22.84 8.57
N ASN A 127 16.33 -22.85 9.90
CA ASN A 127 16.23 -21.62 10.70
C ASN A 127 17.34 -20.62 10.37
N SER A 128 18.59 -21.09 10.21
CA SER A 128 19.68 -20.18 9.81
C SER A 128 19.45 -19.56 8.43
N ARG A 129 18.92 -20.33 7.47
CA ARG A 129 18.56 -19.83 6.13
C ARG A 129 17.39 -18.84 6.19
N VAL A 130 16.38 -19.10 7.01
CA VAL A 130 15.25 -18.18 7.25
C VAL A 130 15.76 -16.87 7.85
N THR A 131 16.66 -16.93 8.84
CA THR A 131 17.28 -15.72 9.41
C THR A 131 18.09 -14.95 8.37
N GLN A 132 18.87 -15.64 7.52
CA GLN A 132 19.60 -14.99 6.43
C GLN A 132 18.66 -14.30 5.43
N LEU A 133 17.60 -14.98 4.98
CA LEU A 133 16.61 -14.41 4.07
C LEU A 133 15.87 -13.23 4.71
N TYR A 134 15.56 -13.32 6.00
CA TYR A 134 14.96 -12.21 6.74
C TYR A 134 15.89 -11.00 6.76
N MET A 135 17.19 -11.20 7.04
CA MET A 135 18.17 -10.10 7.03
C MET A 135 18.38 -9.53 5.63
N GLN A 136 18.40 -10.35 4.57
CA GLN A 136 18.48 -9.89 3.18
C GLN A 136 17.26 -9.05 2.80
N LEU A 137 16.06 -9.53 3.11
CA LEU A 137 14.81 -8.81 2.88
C LEU A 137 14.79 -7.48 3.65
N LEU A 138 15.24 -7.48 4.91
CA LEU A 138 15.32 -6.27 5.71
C LEU A 138 16.26 -5.23 5.08
N HIS A 139 17.45 -5.65 4.64
CA HIS A 139 18.39 -4.77 3.93
C HIS A 139 17.78 -4.22 2.64
N GLU A 140 17.07 -5.05 1.87
CA GLU A 140 16.44 -4.62 0.62
C GLU A 140 15.28 -3.65 0.87
N ILE A 141 14.48 -3.87 1.93
CA ILE A 141 13.42 -2.94 2.35
C ILE A 141 14.01 -1.60 2.77
N ILE A 142 15.05 -1.60 3.62
CA ILE A 142 15.72 -0.36 4.08
C ILE A 142 16.28 0.40 2.87
N ARG A 143 17.03 -0.29 2.00
CA ARG A 143 17.60 0.32 0.80
C ARG A 143 16.53 0.90 -0.13
N LYS A 144 15.42 0.18 -0.36
CA LYS A 144 14.31 0.70 -1.19
C LYS A 144 13.60 1.89 -0.53
N ARG A 145 13.50 1.91 0.81
CA ARG A 145 12.96 3.05 1.56
C ARG A 145 13.84 4.28 1.42
N ASP A 146 15.15 4.14 1.58
CA ASP A 146 16.10 5.25 1.51
C ASP A 146 16.14 5.83 0.09
N ASN A 147 16.19 4.97 -0.93
CA ASN A 147 16.06 5.41 -2.33
C ASN A 147 14.73 6.13 -2.61
N SER A 148 13.63 5.68 -1.99
CA SER A 148 12.32 6.33 -2.14
C SER A 148 12.29 7.71 -1.46
N LEU A 149 13.01 7.90 -0.35
CA LEU A 149 13.13 9.19 0.32
C LEU A 149 13.93 10.18 -0.53
N GLU A 150 15.03 9.72 -1.13
CA GLU A 150 15.82 10.53 -2.07
C GLU A 150 14.98 10.92 -3.30
N LEU A 151 14.18 10.00 -3.84
CA LEU A 151 13.29 10.28 -4.97
C LEU A 151 12.26 11.36 -4.61
N ALA A 152 11.63 11.27 -3.44
CA ALA A 152 10.65 12.26 -2.98
C ALA A 152 11.30 13.64 -2.72
N GLN A 153 12.55 13.68 -2.25
CA GLN A 153 13.30 14.94 -2.10
C GLN A 153 13.69 15.55 -3.47
N LEU A 154 14.03 14.72 -4.44
CA LEU A 154 14.28 15.14 -5.81
C LEU A 154 13.02 15.69 -6.46
N GLU A 155 11.87 15.03 -6.31
CA GLU A 155 10.58 15.51 -6.80
C GLU A 155 10.22 16.89 -6.23
N ASN A 156 10.38 17.10 -4.92
CA ASN A 156 10.15 18.42 -4.33
C ASN A 156 11.12 19.49 -4.86
N ARG A 157 12.39 19.13 -5.10
CA ARG A 157 13.36 20.06 -5.72
C ARG A 157 12.98 20.39 -7.16
N VAL A 158 12.58 19.40 -7.95
CA VAL A 158 12.11 19.60 -9.33
C VAL A 158 10.86 20.48 -9.34
N LEU A 159 9.90 20.22 -8.45
CA LEU A 159 8.70 21.07 -8.30
C LEU A 159 9.08 22.52 -7.97
N ASN A 160 10.01 22.74 -7.03
CA ASN A 160 10.44 24.07 -6.65
C ASN A 160 11.13 24.81 -7.81
N VAL A 161 12.08 24.16 -8.49
CA VAL A 161 12.78 24.74 -9.67
C VAL A 161 11.80 25.04 -10.80
N THR A 162 10.85 24.14 -11.06
CA THR A 162 9.81 24.34 -12.08
C THR A 162 8.93 25.55 -11.73
N SER A 163 8.59 25.74 -10.46
CA SER A 163 7.80 26.89 -10.01
C SER A 163 8.54 28.23 -10.21
N GLU A 164 9.84 28.26 -9.94
CA GLU A 164 10.68 29.44 -10.14
C GLU A 164 10.90 29.73 -11.64
N MET A 165 11.05 28.69 -12.46
CA MET A 165 11.13 28.83 -13.91
C MET A 165 9.85 29.44 -14.50
N MET A 166 8.68 29.04 -14.00
CA MET A 166 7.40 29.64 -14.39
C MET A 166 7.29 31.11 -13.97
N ARG A 167 7.76 31.47 -12.77
CA ARG A 167 7.84 32.88 -12.34
C ARG A 167 8.74 33.71 -13.23
N LEU A 168 9.89 33.17 -13.62
CA LEU A 168 10.82 33.85 -14.53
C LEU A 168 10.22 34.04 -15.92
N ALA A 169 9.55 33.01 -16.45
CA ALA A 169 8.87 33.08 -17.75
C ALA A 169 7.77 34.16 -17.77
N SER A 170 6.99 34.26 -16.70
CA SER A 170 5.97 35.32 -16.56
C SER A 170 6.59 36.72 -16.56
N ARG A 171 7.68 36.92 -15.80
CA ARG A 171 8.41 38.20 -15.79
C ARG A 171 9.01 38.55 -17.14
N TYR A 172 9.52 37.55 -17.86
CA TYR A 172 10.07 37.76 -19.20
C TYR A 172 8.99 38.23 -20.18
N LYS A 173 7.79 37.63 -20.12
CA LYS A 173 6.64 38.02 -20.95
C LYS A 173 6.18 39.45 -20.64
N GLU A 174 6.19 39.85 -19.36
CA GLU A 174 5.91 41.23 -18.97
C GLU A 174 6.96 42.20 -19.54
N LEU A 175 8.24 41.82 -19.49
CA LEU A 175 9.33 42.62 -20.04
C LEU A 175 9.22 42.77 -21.56
N GLU A 176 8.85 41.70 -22.26
CA GLU A 176 8.60 41.71 -23.70
C GLU A 176 7.45 42.65 -24.08
N ALA A 177 6.36 42.64 -23.30
CA ALA A 177 5.25 43.57 -23.49
C ALA A 177 5.68 45.05 -23.29
N ARG A 178 6.52 45.33 -22.28
CA ARG A 178 7.09 46.67 -22.06
C ARG A 178 8.03 47.11 -23.18
N PHE A 179 8.79 46.19 -23.75
CA PHE A 179 9.63 46.48 -24.91
C PHE A 179 8.78 46.81 -26.15
N ALA A 180 7.70 46.06 -26.38
CA ALA A 180 6.78 46.32 -27.49
C ALA A 180 6.12 47.71 -27.40
N THR A 181 5.71 48.13 -26.20
CA THR A 181 5.15 49.49 -26.02
C THR A 181 6.18 50.58 -26.27
N MET A 182 7.42 50.40 -25.81
CA MET A 182 8.52 51.32 -26.07
C MET A 182 8.86 51.42 -27.56
N ALA A 183 8.90 50.29 -28.26
CA ALA A 183 9.10 50.27 -29.72
C ALA A 183 7.99 51.04 -30.46
N GLY A 184 6.74 50.91 -30.00
CA GLY A 184 5.62 51.69 -30.55
C GLY A 184 5.79 53.20 -30.41
N VAL A 185 6.30 53.67 -29.27
CA VAL A 185 6.58 55.11 -29.04
C VAL A 185 7.67 55.60 -29.99
N VAL A 186 8.76 54.85 -30.14
CA VAL A 186 9.86 55.21 -31.07
C VAL A 186 9.35 55.28 -32.51
N ASN A 187 8.50 54.33 -32.93
CA ASN A 187 7.91 54.35 -34.26
C ASN A 187 7.00 55.59 -34.46
N ASN A 188 6.17 55.93 -33.48
CA ASN A 188 5.33 57.13 -33.54
C ASN A 188 6.17 58.41 -33.61
N GLN A 189 7.24 58.50 -32.83
CA GLN A 189 8.19 59.63 -32.89
C GLN A 189 8.85 59.72 -34.26
N SER A 190 9.25 58.59 -34.86
CA SER A 190 9.83 58.55 -36.20
C SER A 190 8.88 59.10 -37.26
N ILE A 191 7.59 58.73 -37.20
CA ILE A 191 6.56 59.22 -38.13
C ILE A 191 6.38 60.73 -37.97
N LEU A 192 6.37 61.23 -36.73
CA LEU A 192 6.18 62.64 -36.44
C LEU A 192 7.38 63.48 -36.91
N ILE A 193 8.60 62.96 -36.74
CA ILE A 193 9.83 63.59 -37.26
C ILE A 193 9.76 63.68 -38.78
N SER A 194 9.41 62.61 -39.48
CA SER A 194 9.27 62.61 -40.94
C SER A 194 8.20 63.58 -41.43
N ALA A 195 7.06 63.69 -40.73
CA ALA A 195 6.02 64.67 -41.07
C ALA A 195 6.49 66.12 -40.89
N LEU A 196 7.28 66.40 -39.85
CA LEU A 196 7.86 67.73 -39.61
C LEU A 196 8.96 68.06 -40.63
N GLU A 197 9.79 67.09 -41.02
CA GLU A 197 10.79 67.25 -42.10
C GLU A 197 10.12 67.61 -43.43
N ASP A 198 9.03 66.93 -43.79
CA ASP A 198 8.24 67.20 -45.00
C ASP A 198 7.60 68.60 -44.98
N GLN A 199 7.20 69.07 -43.80
CA GLN A 199 6.64 70.40 -43.60
C GLN A 199 7.71 71.49 -43.66
N CYS A 200 8.93 71.22 -43.18
CA CYS A 200 10.09 72.09 -43.31
C CYS A 200 10.53 72.23 -44.78
N LEU A 201 10.56 71.14 -45.54
CA LEU A 201 10.91 71.14 -46.98
C LEU A 201 9.94 71.98 -47.83
N ARG A 202 8.67 72.10 -47.41
CA ARG A 202 7.66 72.94 -48.07
C ARG A 202 7.77 74.43 -47.74
N MET A 203 8.48 74.81 -46.67
CA MET A 203 8.52 76.17 -46.11
C MET A 203 9.78 76.98 -46.49
N GLY A 204 10.75 76.43 -47.22
CA GLY A 204 11.92 77.21 -47.62
C GLY A 204 12.85 76.51 -48.59
N ARG A 205 12.98 77.09 -49.79
CA ARG A 205 14.13 76.87 -50.68
C ARG A 205 15.24 77.84 -50.26
N SER A 206 16.11 77.41 -49.37
CA SER A 206 17.47 77.92 -49.28
C SER A 206 18.38 76.77 -48.89
N GLU A 207 19.46 76.65 -49.64
CA GLU A 207 20.42 75.56 -49.67
C GLU A 207 20.79 75.04 -48.27
N LEU A 208 20.67 73.74 -48.05
CA LEU A 208 21.31 73.04 -46.94
C LEU A 208 21.98 71.74 -47.44
N PRO A 209 23.11 71.35 -46.82
CA PRO A 209 24.04 70.36 -47.33
C PRO A 209 23.63 68.91 -47.03
N ALA A 210 24.37 67.99 -47.65
CA ALA A 210 24.13 66.55 -47.79
C ALA A 210 23.55 65.83 -46.56
N VAL A 211 22.55 65.01 -46.85
CA VAL A 211 21.86 64.09 -45.94
C VAL A 211 22.83 63.06 -45.34
N PRO A 212 22.89 62.86 -44.00
CA PRO A 212 23.60 61.72 -43.42
C PRO A 212 22.79 60.43 -43.63
N PRO A 213 23.45 59.26 -43.73
CA PRO A 213 22.77 58.03 -44.12
C PRO A 213 21.75 57.58 -43.05
N LEU A 214 20.63 57.04 -43.51
CA LEU A 214 19.64 56.34 -42.69
C LEU A 214 20.34 55.25 -41.87
N VAL A 215 20.30 55.37 -40.55
CA VAL A 215 20.71 54.30 -39.64
C VAL A 215 19.65 53.20 -39.74
N GLN A 216 20.01 52.10 -40.40
CA GLN A 216 19.24 50.86 -40.25
C GLN A 216 19.25 50.46 -38.78
N VAL A 217 18.08 50.45 -38.16
CA VAL A 217 17.89 49.79 -36.86
C VAL A 217 17.88 48.28 -37.13
N VAL A 218 19.07 47.73 -37.37
CA VAL A 218 19.33 46.30 -37.18
C VAL A 218 19.20 46.04 -35.68
N PRO A 219 18.47 45.01 -35.22
CA PRO A 219 18.57 44.58 -33.83
C PRO A 219 20.03 44.23 -33.54
N GLN A 220 20.73 45.10 -32.80
CA GLN A 220 22.09 44.80 -32.36
C GLN A 220 22.02 43.63 -31.37
N ASN A 221 22.60 42.52 -31.82
CA ASN A 221 23.29 41.51 -31.03
C ASN A 221 22.69 41.20 -29.65
N ILE A 222 21.92 40.12 -29.60
CA ILE A 222 21.83 39.28 -28.41
C ILE A 222 23.28 38.88 -28.05
N PRO A 223 23.79 39.20 -26.85
CA PRO A 223 25.03 38.62 -26.40
C PRO A 223 24.75 37.15 -26.11
N VAL A 224 25.19 36.27 -27.01
CA VAL A 224 25.41 34.86 -26.69
C VAL A 224 26.62 34.82 -25.78
N ASN A 225 26.39 35.09 -24.49
CA ASN A 225 27.39 34.88 -23.47
C ASN A 225 27.42 33.38 -23.17
N ASN A 226 28.15 32.64 -24.02
CA ASN A 226 28.61 31.29 -23.73
C ASN A 226 29.57 31.37 -22.55
N ARG A 227 29.04 31.25 -21.33
CA ARG A 227 29.77 30.87 -20.12
C ARG A 227 28.79 30.49 -19.00
N PHE A 228 28.19 29.31 -19.13
CA PHE A 228 28.10 28.42 -17.98
C PHE A 228 29.10 27.29 -18.20
N THR A 229 30.04 27.24 -17.28
CA THR A 229 31.13 26.28 -17.15
C THR A 229 30.57 24.89 -16.88
N ASN A 230 30.82 23.95 -17.80
CA ASN A 230 30.95 22.54 -17.45
C ASN A 230 32.44 22.22 -17.42
N GLU A 231 33.07 22.43 -16.27
CA GLU A 231 34.27 21.71 -15.92
C GLU A 231 33.88 20.26 -15.59
N ILE A 232 34.11 19.36 -16.53
CA ILE A 232 34.46 17.98 -16.19
C ILE A 232 35.91 17.81 -16.62
N GLN A 233 36.81 17.99 -15.65
CA GLN A 233 38.13 17.37 -15.71
C GLN A 233 37.94 15.86 -15.83
N ARG A 234 38.41 15.29 -16.94
CA ARG A 234 38.85 13.90 -16.95
C ARG A 234 40.21 13.86 -17.62
N ASP A 235 41.21 13.65 -16.79
CA ASP A 235 42.58 13.37 -17.19
C ASP A 235 42.61 12.20 -18.17
N ASN A 236 43.37 12.40 -19.24
CA ASN A 236 43.82 11.36 -20.13
C ASN A 236 45.25 11.01 -19.72
N ASN A 237 45.51 9.76 -19.33
CA ASN A 237 46.79 9.15 -19.69
C ASN A 237 46.72 7.61 -19.77
N ASN A 238 46.89 7.16 -21.01
CA ASN A 238 47.67 6.01 -21.47
C ASN A 238 47.09 4.57 -21.50
N ARG A 239 46.98 4.13 -22.77
CA ARG A 239 47.49 2.89 -23.42
C ARG A 239 46.50 1.74 -23.73
N ALA A 240 46.33 1.61 -25.06
CA ALA A 240 46.42 0.40 -25.88
C ALA A 240 45.22 -0.56 -26.04
N PHE A 241 44.76 -0.60 -27.30
CA PHE A 241 44.02 -1.60 -28.13
C PHE A 241 44.17 -3.10 -27.78
N PRO A 242 43.34 -4.05 -28.30
CA PRO A 242 42.55 -4.02 -29.57
C PRO A 242 41.08 -4.52 -29.47
N ARG A 243 40.11 -3.99 -30.25
CA ARG A 243 39.70 -4.23 -31.66
C ARG A 243 38.82 -5.48 -31.90
N GLY A 244 37.59 -5.22 -32.40
CA GLY A 244 36.67 -6.12 -33.10
C GLY A 244 35.21 -5.73 -32.77
N SER A 245 34.26 -5.49 -33.68
CA SER A 245 34.19 -5.61 -35.14
C SER A 245 33.02 -4.74 -35.63
N ARG A 246 33.19 -4.09 -36.78
CA ARG A 246 32.16 -3.31 -37.51
C ARG A 246 31.09 -4.22 -38.12
N MET A 247 29.84 -3.73 -38.17
CA MET A 247 28.92 -3.80 -39.32
C MET A 247 28.02 -2.56 -39.21
N ASP A 248 28.33 -1.51 -39.97
CA ASP A 248 27.76 -1.16 -41.29
C ASP A 248 26.35 -0.56 -41.18
N SER A 249 26.29 0.75 -41.40
CA SER A 249 25.10 1.48 -41.83
C SER A 249 24.76 1.11 -43.27
N PRO A 250 23.53 1.39 -43.73
CA PRO A 250 23.47 2.43 -44.75
C PRO A 250 22.26 3.38 -44.63
N THR A 251 22.61 4.66 -44.82
CA THR A 251 21.86 5.74 -45.47
C THR A 251 20.63 6.34 -44.80
N ALA A 252 20.75 7.65 -44.60
CA ALA A 252 19.69 8.60 -44.34
C ALA A 252 18.66 8.65 -45.47
N ASN A 253 17.41 8.95 -45.10
CA ASN A 253 16.53 9.76 -45.93
C ASN A 253 16.13 11.02 -45.12
N PRO A 254 16.23 12.22 -45.71
CA PRO A 254 15.86 13.49 -45.08
C PRO A 254 14.34 13.69 -45.20
N PHE A 255 13.74 14.38 -44.23
CA PHE A 255 12.31 14.68 -44.12
C PHE A 255 11.44 13.56 -43.52
N GLY A 256 11.35 13.57 -42.19
CA GLY A 256 10.40 12.78 -41.41
C GLY A 256 10.44 13.24 -39.96
N ILE A 257 9.51 14.13 -39.59
CA ILE A 257 9.32 14.61 -38.23
C ILE A 257 8.83 13.43 -37.40
N ASN A 258 9.72 12.80 -36.63
CA ASN A 258 9.28 11.94 -35.53
C ASN A 258 8.84 12.85 -34.39
N PRO A 259 7.59 12.76 -33.91
CA PRO A 259 7.18 13.52 -32.73
C PRO A 259 8.04 13.05 -31.54
N PRO A 260 8.56 13.97 -30.71
CA PRO A 260 9.24 13.57 -29.49
C PRO A 260 8.26 12.81 -28.59
N PRO A 261 8.74 11.87 -27.75
CA PRO A 261 7.92 11.25 -26.72
C PRO A 261 7.25 12.35 -25.88
N PRO A 262 6.01 12.13 -25.37
CA PRO A 262 5.24 13.18 -24.72
C PRO A 262 5.98 13.67 -23.46
N GLN A 263 6.78 14.72 -23.64
CA GLN A 263 7.27 15.54 -22.55
C GLN A 263 6.06 16.29 -22.05
N GLY A 264 5.66 16.03 -20.80
CA GLY A 264 4.55 16.70 -20.16
C GLY A 264 4.63 18.20 -20.39
N THR A 265 3.69 18.71 -21.18
CA THR A 265 3.55 20.13 -21.44
C THR A 265 3.04 20.77 -20.15
N LEU A 266 3.96 21.26 -19.32
CA LEU A 266 3.65 22.27 -18.32
C LEU A 266 3.25 23.53 -19.09
N THR A 267 1.94 23.68 -19.32
CA THR A 267 1.38 24.80 -20.07
C THR A 267 1.45 26.09 -19.24
N SER A 268 1.70 27.20 -19.93
CA SER A 268 1.91 28.56 -19.37
C SER A 268 0.66 29.18 -18.72
N ASP A 269 -0.50 28.51 -18.72
CA ASP A 269 -1.81 29.12 -18.45
C ASP A 269 -2.37 28.88 -17.04
N GLY A 270 -1.50 28.46 -16.11
CA GLY A 270 -1.72 28.57 -14.66
C GLY A 270 -1.39 27.29 -13.90
N PRO A 271 -1.44 27.32 -12.56
CA PRO A 271 -1.98 26.19 -11.84
C PRO A 271 -3.52 26.31 -11.83
N PHE A 272 -4.19 25.26 -12.29
CA PHE A 272 -5.66 25.20 -12.38
C PHE A 272 -6.24 24.65 -11.06
N ARG A 273 -7.47 25.01 -10.67
CA ARG A 273 -8.06 24.49 -9.43
C ARG A 273 -8.40 23.00 -9.49
N ASP A 274 -8.75 22.53 -10.69
CA ASP A 274 -9.18 21.16 -11.00
C ASP A 274 -9.00 20.87 -12.50
N CYS A 275 -9.10 19.60 -12.90
CA CYS A 275 -9.02 19.19 -14.31
C CYS A 275 -10.20 19.68 -15.17
N TYR A 276 -11.30 20.13 -14.57
CA TYR A 276 -12.42 20.69 -15.32
C TYR A 276 -12.10 22.11 -15.79
N GLN A 277 -11.42 22.91 -14.97
CA GLN A 277 -10.89 24.21 -15.36
C GLN A 277 -9.80 24.08 -16.44
N VAL A 278 -8.94 23.06 -16.34
CA VAL A 278 -7.99 22.69 -17.41
C VAL A 278 -8.75 22.48 -18.73
N ARG A 279 -9.86 21.73 -18.70
CA ARG A 279 -10.69 21.51 -19.89
C ARG A 279 -11.33 22.78 -20.41
N LYS A 280 -11.87 23.63 -19.53
CA LYS A 280 -12.46 24.92 -19.90
C LYS A 280 -11.45 25.90 -20.49
N ALA A 281 -10.19 25.79 -20.10
CA ALA A 281 -9.09 26.56 -20.70
C ALA A 281 -8.69 26.08 -22.10
N GLY A 282 -9.34 25.04 -22.63
CA GLY A 282 -9.11 24.52 -23.98
C GLY A 282 -8.12 23.34 -24.05
N HIS A 283 -7.61 22.87 -22.91
CA HIS A 283 -6.77 21.67 -22.89
C HIS A 283 -7.63 20.40 -23.00
N THR A 284 -7.47 19.66 -24.09
CA THR A 284 -8.26 18.46 -24.42
C THR A 284 -7.47 17.15 -24.33
N THR A 285 -6.16 17.22 -24.15
CA THR A 285 -5.29 16.03 -24.11
C THR A 285 -5.21 15.48 -22.70
N SER A 286 -5.61 14.22 -22.49
CA SER A 286 -5.44 13.55 -21.19
C SER A 286 -3.96 13.43 -20.83
N GLY A 287 -3.61 13.71 -19.58
CA GLY A 287 -2.22 13.74 -19.16
C GLY A 287 -2.04 14.30 -17.77
N MET A 288 -0.77 14.54 -17.40
CA MET A 288 -0.41 15.11 -16.11
C MET A 288 -0.49 16.64 -16.17
N TYR A 289 -1.22 17.23 -15.24
CA TYR A 289 -1.35 18.67 -15.07
C TYR A 289 -1.05 19.08 -13.63
N LEU A 290 -0.70 20.36 -13.48
CA LEU A 290 -0.43 20.96 -12.18
C LEU A 290 -1.67 21.69 -11.70
N LEU A 291 -2.17 21.31 -10.53
CA LEU A 291 -3.35 21.90 -9.92
C LEU A 291 -2.99 22.67 -8.65
N LYS A 292 -3.79 23.70 -8.31
CA LYS A 292 -3.74 24.45 -7.06
C LYS A 292 -5.16 24.58 -6.51
N THR A 293 -5.49 23.80 -5.49
CA THR A 293 -6.81 23.83 -4.84
C THR A 293 -7.05 25.15 -4.10
N ASP A 294 -8.29 25.58 -4.05
CA ASP A 294 -8.67 26.82 -3.35
C ASP A 294 -8.35 26.72 -1.85
N GLY A 295 -7.69 27.74 -1.30
CA GLY A 295 -7.29 27.78 0.13
C GLY A 295 -6.02 26.99 0.48
N SER A 296 -5.32 26.42 -0.50
CA SER A 296 -4.00 25.82 -0.32
C SER A 296 -2.98 26.47 -1.26
N ASP A 297 -1.81 26.83 -0.73
CA ASP A 297 -0.68 27.28 -1.55
C ASP A 297 0.14 26.13 -2.14
N ARG A 298 -0.25 24.88 -1.85
CA ARG A 298 0.45 23.69 -2.33
C ARG A 298 -0.04 23.32 -3.73
N LEU A 299 0.92 23.16 -4.64
CA LEU A 299 0.70 22.60 -5.97
C LEU A 299 0.65 21.07 -5.90
N ILE A 300 -0.30 20.48 -6.63
CA ILE A 300 -0.46 19.03 -6.74
C ILE A 300 -0.36 18.62 -8.21
N GLN A 301 0.35 17.53 -8.49
CA GLN A 301 0.32 16.91 -9.82
C GLN A 301 -0.82 15.90 -9.86
N ALA A 302 -1.69 15.99 -10.87
CA ALA A 302 -2.81 15.09 -11.03
C ALA A 302 -2.96 14.69 -12.50
N TRP A 303 -3.51 13.51 -12.73
CA TRP A 303 -3.88 13.06 -14.06
C TRP A 303 -5.26 13.60 -14.42
N CYS A 304 -5.34 14.40 -15.47
CA CYS A 304 -6.59 14.87 -16.03
C CYS A 304 -7.04 13.94 -17.15
N GLU A 305 -8.23 13.36 -16.99
CA GLU A 305 -8.87 12.54 -18.00
C GLU A 305 -9.88 13.38 -18.78
N HIS A 306 -9.58 13.62 -20.05
CA HIS A 306 -10.40 14.39 -20.97
C HIS A 306 -11.12 13.53 -22.02
N GLY A 307 -10.83 12.24 -22.14
CA GLY A 307 -11.43 11.36 -23.15
C GLY A 307 -12.79 10.76 -22.79
N LEU A 308 -13.21 10.83 -21.53
CA LEU A 308 -14.41 10.15 -21.02
C LEU A 308 -15.50 11.15 -20.62
N ASP A 309 -16.77 10.87 -20.95
CA ASP A 309 -17.95 11.65 -20.54
C ASP A 309 -17.72 13.16 -20.52
N ASN A 310 -17.45 13.81 -21.66
CA ASN A 310 -17.16 15.25 -21.69
C ASN A 310 -16.01 15.71 -20.75
N GLY A 311 -15.09 14.80 -20.43
CA GLY A 311 -13.81 15.00 -19.78
C GLY A 311 -13.79 15.89 -18.55
N GLY A 312 -12.59 16.40 -18.22
CA GLY A 312 -12.39 17.30 -17.09
C GLY A 312 -12.39 16.55 -15.75
N TRP A 313 -12.08 15.26 -15.81
CA TRP A 313 -12.04 14.39 -14.66
C TRP A 313 -10.67 14.44 -14.01
N THR A 314 -10.63 14.71 -12.71
CA THR A 314 -9.40 14.62 -11.91
C THR A 314 -9.30 13.20 -11.35
N VAL A 315 -8.29 12.44 -11.78
CA VAL A 315 -8.08 11.06 -11.30
C VAL A 315 -7.46 11.10 -9.92
N LEU A 316 -8.13 10.47 -8.96
CA LEU A 316 -7.72 10.38 -7.56
C LEU A 316 -6.97 9.08 -7.27
N GLN A 317 -7.35 8.02 -7.98
CA GLN A 317 -6.78 6.69 -7.82
C GLN A 317 -6.79 5.97 -9.16
N ARG A 318 -5.71 5.23 -9.43
CA ARG A 318 -5.58 4.39 -10.63
C ARG A 318 -4.88 3.07 -10.31
N ARG A 319 -5.47 1.97 -10.77
CA ARG A 319 -4.90 0.61 -10.77
C ARG A 319 -4.92 0.06 -12.19
N ARG A 320 -3.88 -0.64 -12.64
CA ARG A 320 -3.79 -1.23 -13.98
C ARG A 320 -2.83 -2.41 -14.12
N ASP A 321 -1.75 -2.46 -13.35
CA ASP A 321 -0.60 -3.34 -13.61
C ASP A 321 0.09 -3.89 -12.35
N GLY A 322 -0.34 -3.47 -11.16
CA GLY A 322 0.27 -3.90 -9.90
C GLY A 322 1.67 -3.34 -9.66
N SER A 323 2.10 -2.31 -10.39
CA SER A 323 3.43 -1.69 -10.24
C SER A 323 3.63 -0.98 -8.90
N VAL A 324 2.53 -0.59 -8.22
CA VAL A 324 2.59 0.12 -6.95
C VAL A 324 1.97 -0.71 -5.82
N ASN A 325 2.67 -0.78 -4.69
CA ASN A 325 2.14 -1.40 -3.48
C ASN A 325 1.17 -0.43 -2.76
N PHE A 326 -0.09 -0.84 -2.63
CA PHE A 326 -1.16 -0.12 -1.90
C PHE A 326 -1.30 -0.56 -0.44
N PHE A 327 -0.64 -1.63 0.01
CA PHE A 327 -0.61 -1.98 1.43
C PHE A 327 0.35 -1.06 2.19
N ARG A 328 -0.14 0.14 2.52
CA ARG A 328 0.61 1.25 3.10
C ARG A 328 -0.04 1.75 4.39
N ASN A 329 0.75 2.48 5.18
CA ASN A 329 0.33 3.09 6.43
C ASN A 329 -0.46 4.39 6.24
N TRP A 330 -1.03 4.91 7.32
CA TRP A 330 -1.82 6.15 7.35
C TRP A 330 -1.12 7.32 6.66
N GLU A 331 0.13 7.57 7.02
CA GLU A 331 0.87 8.75 6.56
C GLU A 331 1.11 8.74 5.04
N ASN A 332 1.35 7.57 4.45
CA ASN A 332 1.45 7.45 2.99
C ASN A 332 0.09 7.68 2.31
N TYR A 333 -1.00 7.14 2.86
CA TYR A 333 -2.35 7.39 2.35
C TYR A 333 -2.77 8.85 2.48
N LYS A 334 -2.33 9.54 3.53
CA LYS A 334 -2.54 10.96 3.74
C LYS A 334 -1.86 11.80 2.65
N ARG A 335 -0.56 11.58 2.42
CA ARG A 335 0.25 12.37 1.49
C ARG A 335 0.08 12.02 0.01
N GLY A 336 -0.31 10.79 -0.29
CA GLY A 336 -0.31 10.25 -1.64
C GLY A 336 0.95 9.44 -1.95
N PHE A 337 0.84 8.54 -2.93
CA PHE A 337 1.94 7.68 -3.39
C PHE A 337 1.70 7.13 -4.80
N GLY A 338 2.76 6.62 -5.41
CA GLY A 338 2.73 6.02 -6.75
C GLY A 338 3.22 6.97 -7.83
N ASN A 339 2.86 6.69 -9.08
CA ASN A 339 3.22 7.50 -10.23
C ASN A 339 1.94 8.04 -10.90
N ILE A 340 1.82 9.36 -11.06
CA ILE A 340 0.63 10.01 -11.63
C ILE A 340 0.35 9.53 -13.07
N ASP A 341 1.37 9.18 -13.85
CA ASP A 341 1.24 8.57 -15.20
C ASP A 341 0.99 7.02 -15.15
N GLY A 342 1.05 6.45 -13.96
CA GLY A 342 0.86 5.02 -13.69
C GLY A 342 -0.19 4.74 -12.63
N GLU A 343 0.07 3.75 -11.78
CA GLU A 343 -0.75 3.51 -10.60
C GLU A 343 -0.42 4.52 -9.50
N HIS A 344 -1.45 5.10 -8.91
CA HIS A 344 -1.26 6.07 -7.84
C HIS A 344 -2.48 6.19 -6.94
N TRP A 345 -2.23 6.80 -5.80
CA TRP A 345 -3.20 7.35 -4.88
C TRP A 345 -2.85 8.82 -4.66
N LEU A 346 -3.76 9.74 -4.97
CA LEU A 346 -3.48 11.18 -4.94
C LEU A 346 -3.18 11.71 -3.53
N GLY A 347 -3.68 11.04 -2.48
CA GLY A 347 -3.50 11.44 -1.09
C GLY A 347 -4.78 12.00 -0.47
N LEU A 348 -5.12 11.58 0.75
CA LEU A 348 -6.35 12.01 1.43
C LEU A 348 -6.41 13.52 1.65
N ASP A 349 -5.28 14.17 1.95
CA ASP A 349 -5.23 15.64 2.10
C ASP A 349 -5.59 16.34 0.78
N ASN A 350 -5.03 15.84 -0.33
CA ASN A 350 -5.28 16.42 -1.65
C ASN A 350 -6.72 16.19 -2.08
N ILE A 351 -7.27 14.99 -1.82
CA ILE A 351 -8.66 14.64 -2.13
C ILE A 351 -9.63 15.48 -1.27
N TYR A 352 -9.34 15.65 0.02
CA TYR A 352 -10.14 16.50 0.91
C TYR A 352 -10.17 17.95 0.41
N ASN A 353 -9.01 18.53 0.08
CA ASN A 353 -8.94 19.91 -0.40
C ASN A 353 -9.65 20.10 -1.75
N LEU A 354 -9.55 19.13 -2.67
CA LEU A 354 -10.32 19.14 -3.91
C LEU A 354 -11.83 19.09 -3.65
N GLY A 355 -12.30 18.20 -2.77
CA GLY A 355 -13.72 18.09 -2.44
C GLY A 355 -14.27 19.27 -1.63
N LYS A 356 -13.42 20.04 -0.95
CA LYS A 356 -13.81 21.20 -0.14
C LYS A 356 -14.15 22.44 -0.97
N GLN A 357 -13.56 22.58 -2.16
CA GLN A 357 -13.68 23.80 -2.97
C GLN A 357 -15.01 23.94 -3.73
N GLY A 358 -15.88 22.93 -3.69
CA GLY A 358 -17.20 22.96 -4.31
C GLY A 358 -17.87 21.59 -4.29
N ASP A 359 -19.01 21.47 -4.97
CA ASP A 359 -19.70 20.19 -5.09
C ASP A 359 -19.13 19.38 -6.25
N TYR A 360 -18.67 18.16 -5.94
CA TYR A 360 -18.10 17.23 -6.91
C TYR A 360 -18.95 15.99 -7.02
N LYS A 361 -19.09 15.48 -8.25
CA LYS A 361 -19.52 14.10 -8.49
C LYS A 361 -18.30 13.19 -8.67
N MET A 362 -18.47 11.91 -8.38
CA MET A 362 -17.43 10.91 -8.52
C MET A 362 -17.84 9.85 -9.53
N MET A 363 -16.89 9.43 -10.36
CA MET A 363 -17.03 8.30 -11.28
C MET A 363 -15.95 7.27 -10.98
N ILE A 364 -16.37 6.01 -10.90
CA ILE A 364 -15.51 4.84 -10.78
C ILE A 364 -15.67 4.03 -12.05
N GLU A 365 -14.61 3.89 -12.83
CA GLU A 365 -14.56 3.01 -14.00
C GLU A 365 -13.81 1.73 -13.63
N LEU A 366 -14.37 0.58 -13.97
CA LEU A 366 -13.83 -0.75 -13.71
C LEU A 366 -13.65 -1.49 -15.05
N GLU A 367 -12.51 -2.15 -15.25
CA GLU A 367 -12.26 -3.03 -16.39
C GLU A 367 -11.92 -4.44 -15.89
N ASP A 368 -12.56 -5.44 -16.48
CA ASP A 368 -12.25 -6.84 -16.22
C ASP A 368 -11.18 -7.41 -17.17
N TRP A 369 -10.83 -8.67 -16.97
CA TRP A 369 -9.79 -9.34 -17.76
C TRP A 369 -10.24 -9.71 -19.19
N THR A 370 -11.53 -9.59 -19.49
CA THR A 370 -12.08 -9.75 -20.84
C THR A 370 -12.13 -8.43 -21.62
N GLY A 371 -11.76 -7.31 -20.98
CA GLY A 371 -11.77 -5.98 -21.56
C GLY A 371 -13.13 -5.28 -21.45
N LYS A 372 -14.11 -5.85 -20.75
CA LYS A 372 -15.40 -5.21 -20.52
C LYS A 372 -15.23 -4.12 -19.46
N LYS A 373 -15.78 -2.94 -19.76
CA LYS A 373 -15.79 -1.79 -18.88
C LYS A 373 -17.18 -1.52 -18.32
N VAL A 374 -17.25 -1.26 -17.03
CA VAL A 374 -18.46 -0.85 -16.31
C VAL A 374 -18.13 0.36 -15.44
N TYR A 375 -19.15 1.10 -15.01
CA TYR A 375 -18.97 2.28 -14.19
C TYR A 375 -20.01 2.41 -13.07
N ALA A 376 -19.61 3.11 -12.02
CA ALA A 376 -20.44 3.58 -10.92
C ALA A 376 -20.21 5.10 -10.75
N GLU A 377 -21.26 5.89 -10.86
CA GLU A 377 -21.27 7.33 -10.65
C GLU A 377 -22.06 7.68 -9.39
N TYR A 378 -21.55 8.63 -8.62
CA TYR A 378 -22.18 9.16 -7.41
C TYR A 378 -22.38 10.66 -7.58
N SER A 379 -23.61 11.12 -7.38
CA SER A 379 -24.00 12.52 -7.62
C SER A 379 -23.32 13.51 -6.68
N SER A 380 -22.76 13.07 -5.56
CA SER A 380 -21.94 13.89 -4.66
C SER A 380 -20.81 13.06 -4.07
N PHE A 381 -19.65 13.68 -3.88
CA PHE A 381 -18.48 13.09 -3.23
C PHE A 381 -17.69 14.19 -2.52
N HIS A 382 -17.45 14.00 -1.23
CA HIS A 382 -16.46 14.76 -0.47
C HIS A 382 -15.98 13.94 0.73
N LEU A 383 -14.88 14.40 1.33
CA LEU A 383 -14.33 13.83 2.56
C LEU A 383 -14.47 14.84 3.70
N GLU A 384 -14.69 14.34 4.90
CA GLU A 384 -14.53 15.15 6.12
C GLU A 384 -13.03 15.40 6.40
N PRO A 385 -12.66 16.36 7.26
CA PRO A 385 -11.26 16.59 7.62
C PRO A 385 -10.60 15.40 8.35
N GLU A 386 -9.27 15.44 8.51
CA GLU A 386 -8.51 14.42 9.24
C GLU A 386 -8.99 14.22 10.69
N SER A 387 -9.47 15.27 11.33
CA SER A 387 -10.05 15.22 12.68
C SER A 387 -11.24 14.25 12.78
N GLU A 388 -11.93 14.02 11.67
CA GLU A 388 -13.02 13.05 11.53
C GLU A 388 -12.59 11.77 10.79
N GLY A 389 -11.29 11.59 10.57
CA GLY A 389 -10.72 10.40 9.93
C GLY A 389 -10.98 10.32 8.44
N TYR A 390 -11.09 11.45 7.74
CA TYR A 390 -11.43 11.51 6.31
C TYR A 390 -12.70 10.74 5.95
N ARG A 391 -13.74 10.91 6.78
CA ARG A 391 -15.01 10.20 6.61
C ARG A 391 -15.59 10.44 5.22
N LEU A 392 -16.00 9.37 4.56
CA LEU A 392 -16.56 9.41 3.21
C LEU A 392 -18.00 9.93 3.22
N ARG A 393 -18.33 10.82 2.28
CA ARG A 393 -19.69 11.25 1.98
C ARG A 393 -20.00 11.01 0.52
N LEU A 394 -21.06 10.25 0.25
CA LEU A 394 -21.55 9.94 -1.09
C LEU A 394 -22.99 10.39 -1.29
N GLY A 395 -23.29 10.85 -2.49
CA GLY A 395 -24.64 11.11 -2.99
C GLY A 395 -25.32 9.86 -3.56
N THR A 396 -26.33 10.10 -4.40
CA THR A 396 -27.09 9.03 -5.08
C THR A 396 -26.25 8.31 -6.13
N TYR A 397 -26.36 6.99 -6.17
CA TYR A 397 -25.71 6.12 -7.15
C TYR A 397 -26.45 6.10 -8.50
N GLN A 398 -25.68 6.00 -9.58
CA GLN A 398 -26.10 5.68 -10.93
C GLN A 398 -25.00 4.85 -11.61
N GLY A 399 -25.34 3.83 -12.40
CA GLY A 399 -24.33 3.11 -13.18
C GLY A 399 -24.72 1.68 -13.51
N ASN A 400 -23.83 1.00 -14.21
CA ASN A 400 -24.02 -0.39 -14.65
C ASN A 400 -23.08 -1.40 -13.95
N ALA A 401 -22.26 -0.94 -12.99
CA ALA A 401 -21.40 -1.80 -12.17
C ALA A 401 -22.12 -2.44 -10.97
N GLY A 402 -23.33 -1.98 -10.63
CA GLY A 402 -23.97 -2.25 -9.34
C GLY A 402 -23.41 -1.34 -8.24
N ASP A 403 -24.11 -1.17 -7.12
CA ASP A 403 -23.75 -0.23 -6.06
C ASP A 403 -23.07 -0.91 -4.86
N SER A 404 -21.78 -1.20 -5.00
CA SER A 404 -21.00 -1.79 -3.93
C SER A 404 -20.27 -0.75 -3.06
N PHE A 405 -20.31 0.54 -3.39
CA PHE A 405 -19.57 1.57 -2.64
C PHE A 405 -20.46 2.34 -1.64
N SER A 406 -21.79 2.39 -1.82
CA SER A 406 -22.69 3.05 -0.85
C SER A 406 -22.63 2.45 0.56
N SER A 407 -22.29 1.17 0.72
CA SER A 407 -22.11 0.54 2.05
C SER A 407 -20.92 1.10 2.84
N HIS A 408 -20.03 1.84 2.16
CA HIS A 408 -18.89 2.55 2.75
C HIS A 408 -19.22 4.01 3.09
N ASN A 409 -20.40 4.51 2.71
CA ASN A 409 -20.80 5.89 2.99
C ASN A 409 -20.86 6.15 4.51
N GLY A 410 -20.33 7.30 4.94
CA GLY A 410 -20.25 7.70 6.34
C GLY A 410 -19.18 6.98 7.17
N LYS A 411 -18.37 6.10 6.57
CA LYS A 411 -17.28 5.38 7.26
C LYS A 411 -15.99 6.19 7.25
N GLN A 412 -15.19 5.99 8.29
CA GLN A 412 -13.88 6.62 8.43
C GLN A 412 -12.83 5.81 7.66
N PHE A 413 -11.77 6.49 7.21
CA PHE A 413 -10.68 5.82 6.53
C PHE A 413 -9.89 4.97 7.52
N THR A 414 -9.54 3.76 7.11
CA THR A 414 -8.82 2.77 7.92
C THR A 414 -7.61 2.27 7.16
N THR A 415 -6.49 2.09 7.87
CA THR A 415 -5.22 1.55 7.35
C THR A 415 -4.66 0.51 8.31
N LEU A 416 -3.57 -0.15 7.92
CA LEU A 416 -2.95 -1.22 8.73
C LEU A 416 -2.52 -0.78 10.13
N ASP A 417 -2.19 0.50 10.31
CA ASP A 417 -1.71 1.10 11.56
C ASP A 417 -2.72 2.04 12.23
N ARG A 418 -3.88 2.28 11.60
CA ARG A 418 -4.95 3.11 12.15
C ARG A 418 -6.31 2.49 11.87
N ASP A 419 -6.83 1.81 12.89
CA ASP A 419 -8.12 1.11 12.88
C ASP A 419 -9.26 2.09 13.23
N LYS A 420 -10.17 2.29 12.28
CA LYS A 420 -11.37 3.15 12.39
C LYS A 420 -12.58 2.52 11.72
N ASP A 421 -12.53 1.21 11.50
CA ASP A 421 -13.62 0.47 10.89
C ASP A 421 -14.62 -0.01 11.97
N ALA A 422 -15.69 -0.69 11.54
CA ALA A 422 -16.75 -1.18 12.43
C ALA A 422 -16.60 -2.67 12.78
N PHE A 423 -15.49 -3.30 12.36
CA PHE A 423 -15.22 -4.69 12.63
C PHE A 423 -14.51 -4.87 13.97
N SER A 424 -14.56 -6.08 14.54
CA SER A 424 -13.91 -6.38 15.82
C SER A 424 -12.39 -6.54 15.73
N GLY A 425 -11.86 -6.68 14.51
CA GLY A 425 -10.44 -6.57 14.21
C GLY A 425 -10.24 -5.57 13.07
N ASN A 426 -9.00 -5.42 12.59
CA ASN A 426 -8.70 -4.43 11.57
C ASN A 426 -8.89 -4.97 10.14
N CYS A 427 -9.84 -4.43 9.39
CA CYS A 427 -10.14 -4.82 8.02
C CYS A 427 -8.96 -4.64 7.06
N ALA A 428 -8.11 -3.63 7.25
CA ALA A 428 -6.93 -3.41 6.43
C ALA A 428 -5.91 -4.55 6.54
N HIS A 429 -5.89 -5.29 7.67
CA HIS A 429 -5.02 -6.47 7.82
C HIS A 429 -5.47 -7.64 6.94
N PHE A 430 -6.77 -7.72 6.65
CA PHE A 430 -7.36 -8.77 5.83
C PHE A 430 -7.41 -8.37 4.35
N HIS A 431 -7.89 -7.16 4.05
CA HIS A 431 -8.08 -6.65 2.69
C HIS A 431 -6.85 -5.98 2.07
N LYS A 432 -5.77 -5.79 2.85
CA LYS A 432 -4.45 -5.33 2.40
C LYS A 432 -4.43 -3.97 1.69
N GLY A 433 -5.33 -3.06 2.07
CA GLY A 433 -5.37 -1.69 1.55
C GLY A 433 -5.78 -0.69 2.62
N GLY A 434 -5.68 0.59 2.30
CA GLY A 434 -6.36 1.67 3.03
C GLY A 434 -7.69 1.98 2.37
N TRP A 435 -8.78 1.99 3.13
CA TRP A 435 -10.12 2.22 2.59
C TRP A 435 -11.09 2.71 3.66
N TRP A 436 -12.26 3.19 3.24
CA TRP A 436 -13.39 3.47 4.12
C TRP A 436 -14.09 2.18 4.53
N TYR A 437 -13.38 1.28 5.23
CA TYR A 437 -13.92 -0.01 5.62
C TYR A 437 -15.10 0.13 6.59
N ASN A 438 -16.08 -0.76 6.42
CA ASN A 438 -17.20 -0.98 7.33
C ASN A 438 -16.90 -2.23 8.18
N ALA A 439 -17.50 -3.39 7.86
CA ALA A 439 -17.17 -4.66 8.50
C ALA A 439 -17.21 -5.84 7.52
N CYS A 440 -16.32 -5.95 6.54
CA CYS A 440 -15.31 -4.96 6.14
C CYS A 440 -15.76 -4.10 4.96
N GLY A 441 -16.66 -4.60 4.10
CA GLY A 441 -17.27 -3.84 3.01
C GLY A 441 -17.48 -4.65 1.74
N GLN A 442 -18.07 -4.01 0.73
CA GLN A 442 -18.42 -4.64 -0.55
C GLN A 442 -17.48 -4.23 -1.70
N THR A 443 -16.51 -3.35 -1.45
CA THR A 443 -15.48 -2.97 -2.42
C THR A 443 -14.11 -2.87 -1.76
N ASN A 444 -13.07 -3.15 -2.54
CA ASN A 444 -11.68 -3.00 -2.09
C ASN A 444 -10.77 -2.56 -3.24
N LEU A 445 -10.98 -1.35 -3.78
CA LEU A 445 -10.23 -0.87 -4.95
C LEU A 445 -8.73 -0.62 -4.66
N ASN A 446 -8.37 -0.52 -3.38
CA ASN A 446 -7.01 -0.36 -2.88
C ASN A 446 -6.35 -1.68 -2.45
N GLY A 447 -6.96 -2.83 -2.76
CA GLY A 447 -6.43 -4.15 -2.44
C GLY A 447 -5.21 -4.58 -3.28
N VAL A 448 -4.85 -5.85 -3.12
CA VAL A 448 -3.81 -6.54 -3.89
C VAL A 448 -4.27 -6.70 -5.33
N TRP A 449 -3.42 -6.30 -6.27
CA TRP A 449 -3.69 -6.54 -7.68
C TRP A 449 -3.30 -7.98 -8.02
N TYR A 450 -4.27 -8.82 -8.40
CA TYR A 450 -4.00 -10.18 -8.89
C TYR A 450 -4.19 -10.26 -10.40
N SER A 451 -3.18 -10.77 -11.09
CA SER A 451 -3.25 -11.02 -12.52
C SER A 451 -4.23 -12.15 -12.87
N GLY A 452 -5.05 -11.98 -13.91
CA GLY A 452 -5.92 -13.03 -14.43
C GLY A 452 -7.29 -13.15 -13.78
N GLY A 453 -7.67 -12.22 -12.89
CA GLY A 453 -9.01 -12.12 -12.34
C GLY A 453 -9.21 -12.98 -11.12
N VAL A 454 -9.54 -14.25 -11.33
CA VAL A 454 -9.80 -15.19 -10.23
C VAL A 454 -8.52 -15.48 -9.47
N TYR A 455 -8.54 -15.25 -8.17
CA TYR A 455 -7.38 -15.47 -7.30
C TYR A 455 -7.72 -16.39 -6.13
N ARG A 456 -6.69 -16.95 -5.51
CA ARG A 456 -6.81 -17.79 -4.31
C ARG A 456 -6.01 -17.14 -3.18
N SER A 457 -6.73 -16.53 -2.25
CA SER A 457 -6.21 -16.05 -0.99
C SER A 457 -7.12 -16.53 0.14
N LYS A 458 -6.60 -16.54 1.37
CA LYS A 458 -7.38 -16.85 2.57
C LYS A 458 -8.48 -15.80 2.79
N PHE A 459 -8.26 -14.58 2.32
CA PHE A 459 -9.17 -13.45 2.45
C PHE A 459 -9.49 -12.85 1.08
N GLN A 460 -10.57 -12.08 0.99
CA GLN A 460 -10.93 -11.35 -0.22
C GLN A 460 -10.09 -10.07 -0.31
N ASP A 461 -8.79 -10.19 -0.57
CA ASP A 461 -7.83 -9.10 -0.56
C ASP A 461 -7.54 -8.48 -1.92
N GLY A 462 -8.18 -8.97 -2.98
CA GLY A 462 -8.05 -8.47 -4.34
C GLY A 462 -8.67 -7.08 -4.57
N ILE A 463 -8.49 -6.54 -5.78
CA ILE A 463 -9.19 -5.35 -6.26
C ILE A 463 -10.59 -5.77 -6.73
N PHE A 464 -11.57 -5.80 -5.84
CA PHE A 464 -12.89 -6.32 -6.17
C PHE A 464 -14.01 -5.28 -6.03
N TRP A 465 -15.11 -5.56 -6.74
CA TRP A 465 -16.40 -4.90 -6.64
C TRP A 465 -17.47 -5.99 -6.48
N ALA A 466 -18.18 -6.06 -5.35
CA ALA A 466 -19.02 -7.21 -5.03
C ALA A 466 -20.11 -7.48 -6.07
N ASP A 467 -20.78 -6.43 -6.55
CA ASP A 467 -21.85 -6.55 -7.55
C ASP A 467 -21.32 -6.86 -8.97
N TYR A 468 -20.00 -6.82 -9.15
CA TYR A 468 -19.33 -7.04 -10.44
C TYR A 468 -18.11 -7.97 -10.30
N GLY A 469 -18.33 -9.26 -10.56
CA GLY A 469 -17.30 -10.31 -10.45
C GLY A 469 -17.15 -10.90 -9.04
N GLY A 470 -17.64 -10.22 -8.01
CA GLY A 470 -17.65 -10.72 -6.63
C GLY A 470 -16.30 -10.60 -5.92
N GLY A 471 -16.26 -10.96 -4.63
CA GLY A 471 -15.09 -10.72 -3.77
C GLY A 471 -13.81 -11.50 -4.12
N PHE A 472 -13.90 -12.59 -4.89
CA PHE A 472 -12.76 -13.42 -5.31
C PHE A 472 -12.30 -13.16 -6.75
N TYR A 473 -12.75 -12.05 -7.34
CA TYR A 473 -12.31 -11.59 -8.65
C TYR A 473 -11.58 -10.26 -8.51
N SER A 474 -10.30 -10.23 -8.89
CA SER A 474 -9.51 -8.99 -8.94
C SER A 474 -9.65 -8.35 -10.32
N LEU A 475 -10.14 -7.12 -10.37
CA LEU A 475 -10.27 -6.33 -11.59
C LEU A 475 -8.89 -6.05 -12.21
N LYS A 476 -8.88 -5.91 -13.54
CA LYS A 476 -7.67 -5.65 -14.31
C LYS A 476 -7.24 -4.20 -14.17
N SER A 477 -8.17 -3.26 -14.34
CA SER A 477 -7.92 -1.84 -14.11
C SER A 477 -9.09 -1.12 -13.45
N VAL A 478 -8.78 -0.09 -12.68
CA VAL A 478 -9.74 0.75 -11.96
C VAL A 478 -9.29 2.20 -12.04
N ARG A 479 -10.23 3.11 -12.23
CA ARG A 479 -10.01 4.56 -12.12
C ARG A 479 -11.09 5.18 -11.25
N LEU A 480 -10.67 5.84 -10.17
CA LEU A 480 -11.53 6.68 -9.33
C LEU A 480 -11.25 8.14 -9.69
N MET A 481 -12.27 8.89 -10.10
CA MET A 481 -12.10 10.26 -10.58
C MET A 481 -13.28 11.14 -10.17
N ILE A 482 -13.02 12.44 -10.04
CA ILE A 482 -14.03 13.44 -9.66
C ILE A 482 -14.10 14.59 -10.65
N ARG A 483 -15.27 15.21 -10.74
CA ARG A 483 -15.52 16.42 -11.53
C ARG A 483 -16.52 17.31 -10.79
N PRO A 484 -16.38 18.65 -10.86
CA PRO A 484 -17.41 19.56 -10.35
C PRO A 484 -18.79 19.25 -10.96
N ILE A 485 -19.85 19.43 -10.17
CA ILE A 485 -21.23 19.40 -10.65
C ILE A 485 -21.52 20.78 -11.27
N ASP A 486 -22.13 20.79 -12.45
CA ASP A 486 -22.48 22.02 -13.17
C ASP A 486 -23.72 22.73 -12.59
#